data_AF-A0A6G4WPM0-F1
#
_entry.id   AF-A0A6G4WPM0-F1
#
_cell.length_a   1.000
_cell.length_b   1.000
_cell.length_c   1.000
_cell.angle_alpha   90.00
_cell.angle_beta   90.00
_cell.angle_gamma   90.00
#
_symmetry.space_group_name_H-M   'P 1'
#
loop_
_entity.id
_entity.type
_entity.pdbx_description
1 polymer ?
#
loop_
_entity_poly.entity_id
_entity_poly.type
_entity_poly.pdbx_seq_one_letter_code
_entity_poly.pdbx_strand_id
1 'polypeptide(L)'
;MIDLDELVRIGRETPAYHTDDDCLDCDAAAGQPCAVNCKHRGGEARQAVKERIADLGDVEFRDLLDAARHRRGFDKNAPGFSWAWLAIEDEVEERGLIPVE
;
A
#
# COMPACT_ATOMS: atom_id res chain seq x y z
N MET A 1 13.50 -0.90 -12.53
CA MET A 1 13.47 -0.01 -11.36
C MET A 1 12.02 0.30 -11.13
N ILE A 2 11.48 -0.15 -10.01
CA ILE A 2 10.07 0.07 -9.65
C ILE A 2 9.94 1.47 -9.05
N ASP A 3 8.95 2.23 -9.48
CA ASP A 3 8.68 3.58 -8.99
C ASP A 3 7.43 3.64 -8.12
N LEU A 4 7.20 4.80 -7.49
CA LEU A 4 6.06 5.00 -6.59
C LEU A 4 4.71 4.81 -7.29
N ASP A 5 4.58 5.23 -8.55
CA ASP A 5 3.33 5.07 -9.30
C ASP A 5 3.02 3.59 -9.56
N GLU A 6 4.05 2.79 -9.83
CA GLU A 6 3.91 1.35 -9.95
C GLU A 6 3.49 0.69 -8.64
N LEU A 7 4.02 1.10 -7.48
CA LEU A 7 3.58 0.61 -6.17
C LEU A 7 2.12 1.02 -5.87
N VAL A 8 1.76 2.26 -6.16
CA VAL A 8 0.38 2.77 -6.01
C VAL A 8 -0.58 1.96 -6.90
N ARG A 9 -0.16 1.63 -8.12
CA ARG A 9 -0.92 0.80 -9.05
C ARG A 9 -1.12 -0.61 -8.48
N ILE A 10 -0.06 -1.25 -7.97
CA ILE A 10 -0.15 -2.59 -7.35
C ILE A 10 -1.15 -2.57 -6.18
N GLY A 11 -1.04 -1.59 -5.28
CA GLY A 11 -1.96 -1.46 -4.16
C GLY A 11 -3.42 -1.25 -4.59
N ARG A 12 -3.64 -0.51 -5.69
CA ARG A 12 -4.98 -0.27 -6.25
C ARG A 12 -5.56 -1.48 -6.98
N GLU A 13 -4.72 -2.20 -7.73
CA GLU A 13 -5.13 -3.31 -8.62
C GLU A 13 -5.22 -4.65 -7.89
N THR A 14 -4.81 -4.69 -6.62
CA THR A 14 -5.00 -5.86 -5.75
C THR A 14 -6.45 -6.37 -5.85
N PRO A 15 -6.67 -7.66 -6.13
CA PRO A 15 -7.99 -8.23 -6.35
C PRO A 15 -8.96 -7.94 -5.20
N ALA A 16 -10.24 -7.74 -5.54
CA ALA A 16 -11.27 -7.64 -4.54
C ALA A 16 -11.52 -9.01 -3.89
N TYR A 17 -11.59 -9.03 -2.57
CA TYR A 17 -12.02 -10.20 -1.82
C TYR A 17 -13.54 -10.33 -1.91
N HIS A 18 -14.03 -11.57 -1.90
CA HIS A 18 -15.45 -11.90 -1.85
C HIS A 18 -15.68 -12.76 -0.62
N THR A 19 -16.62 -12.37 0.22
CA THR A 19 -17.05 -13.10 1.41
C THR A 19 -18.46 -13.64 1.21
N ASP A 20 -18.76 -14.78 1.82
CA ASP A 20 -20.14 -15.28 1.93
C ASP A 20 -20.97 -14.51 2.98
N ASP A 21 -20.32 -13.62 3.74
CA ASP A 21 -20.90 -12.72 4.74
C ASP A 21 -20.73 -11.24 4.35
N ASP A 22 -21.51 -10.36 4.98
CA ASP A 22 -21.31 -8.91 4.86
C ASP A 22 -19.94 -8.50 5.44
N CYS A 23 -19.20 -7.68 4.70
CA CYS A 23 -17.90 -7.17 5.13
C CYS A 23 -18.08 -5.98 6.08
N LEU A 24 -17.86 -6.19 7.38
CA LEU A 24 -18.01 -5.15 8.42
C LEU A 24 -16.97 -4.01 8.34
N ASP A 25 -15.93 -4.14 7.50
CA ASP A 25 -14.92 -3.10 7.31
C ASP A 25 -15.24 -2.15 6.14
N CYS A 26 -16.05 -2.57 5.16
CA CYS A 26 -16.38 -1.75 3.99
C CYS A 26 -17.85 -1.78 3.58
N ASP A 27 -18.71 -2.39 4.39
CA ASP A 27 -20.15 -2.57 4.19
C ASP A 27 -20.54 -3.25 2.87
N ALA A 28 -19.60 -3.99 2.26
CA ALA A 28 -19.89 -4.81 1.09
C ALA A 28 -20.81 -5.96 1.50
N ALA A 29 -21.95 -6.11 0.84
CA ALA A 29 -22.86 -7.22 1.10
C ALA A 29 -22.23 -8.57 0.73
N ALA A 30 -22.73 -9.66 1.31
CA ALA A 30 -22.35 -11.02 0.94
C ALA A 30 -22.32 -11.24 -0.59
N GLY A 31 -21.22 -11.79 -1.09
CA GLY A 31 -20.97 -12.03 -2.51
C GLY A 31 -20.65 -10.78 -3.34
N GLN A 32 -20.66 -9.57 -2.77
CA GLN A 32 -20.18 -8.36 -3.43
C GLN A 32 -18.67 -8.18 -3.24
N PRO A 33 -17.97 -7.60 -4.23
CA PRO A 33 -16.54 -7.34 -4.11
C PRO A 33 -16.26 -6.28 -3.05
N CYS A 34 -15.26 -6.52 -2.19
CA CYS A 34 -14.81 -5.52 -1.23
C CYS A 34 -14.32 -4.22 -1.92
N ALA A 35 -14.66 -3.08 -1.30
CA ALA A 35 -14.20 -1.78 -1.74
C ALA A 35 -12.66 -1.66 -1.68
N VAL A 36 -12.08 -0.76 -2.48
CA VAL A 36 -10.62 -0.57 -2.57
C VAL A 36 -9.96 -0.09 -1.27
N ASN A 37 -10.73 0.53 -0.39
CA ASN A 37 -10.34 0.97 0.94
C ASN A 37 -10.66 -0.05 2.05
N CYS A 38 -11.20 -1.23 1.70
CA CYS A 38 -11.44 -2.30 2.66
C CYS A 38 -10.13 -2.77 3.30
N LYS A 39 -10.11 -2.98 4.61
CA LYS A 39 -8.89 -3.42 5.32
C LYS A 39 -8.40 -4.80 4.89
N HIS A 40 -9.30 -5.75 4.61
CA HIS A 40 -8.90 -7.08 4.12
C HIS A 40 -8.16 -6.98 2.79
N ARG A 41 -8.71 -6.21 1.85
CA ARG A 41 -8.06 -5.91 0.57
C ARG A 41 -6.78 -5.10 0.75
N GLY A 42 -6.78 -4.18 1.72
CA GLY A 42 -5.63 -3.36 2.06
C GLY A 42 -4.45 -4.14 2.64
N GLY A 43 -4.72 -5.19 3.42
CA GLY A 43 -3.70 -6.10 3.94
C GLY A 43 -2.96 -6.83 2.81
N GLU A 44 -3.71 -7.40 1.87
CA GLU A 44 -3.15 -8.04 0.66
C GLU A 44 -2.40 -7.02 -0.20
N ALA A 45 -2.96 -5.83 -0.39
CA ALA A 45 -2.35 -4.76 -1.17
C ALA A 45 -1.01 -4.31 -0.58
N ARG A 46 -0.95 -4.17 0.74
CA ARG A 46 0.25 -3.84 1.49
C ARG A 46 1.31 -4.93 1.34
N GLN A 47 0.94 -6.21 1.46
CA GLN A 47 1.89 -7.32 1.26
C GLN A 47 2.45 -7.35 -0.16
N ALA A 48 1.58 -7.24 -1.18
CA ALA A 48 2.00 -7.23 -2.57
C ALA A 48 2.95 -6.05 -2.90
N VAL A 49 2.74 -4.88 -2.29
CA VAL A 49 3.65 -3.75 -2.41
C VAL A 49 4.97 -4.03 -1.68
N LYS A 50 4.90 -4.58 -0.46
CA LYS A 50 6.08 -4.87 0.35
C LYS A 50 7.03 -5.86 -0.32
N GLU A 51 6.50 -6.90 -0.95
CA GLU A 51 7.32 -7.86 -1.72
C GLU A 51 8.15 -7.16 -2.81
N ARG A 52 7.61 -6.12 -3.44
CA ARG A 52 8.34 -5.35 -4.45
C ARG A 52 9.39 -4.43 -3.86
N ILE A 53 9.12 -3.89 -2.68
CA ILE A 53 10.04 -3.01 -1.96
C ILE A 53 11.23 -3.81 -1.42
N ALA A 54 11.00 -5.04 -0.95
CA ALA A 54 12.03 -5.91 -0.39
C ALA A 54 13.17 -6.21 -1.39
N ASP A 55 12.88 -6.21 -2.70
CA ASP A 55 13.85 -6.40 -3.77
C ASP A 55 14.74 -5.16 -4.03
N LEU A 56 14.41 -4.00 -3.44
CA LEU A 56 15.14 -2.74 -3.67
C LEU A 56 16.42 -2.65 -2.83
N GLY A 57 17.50 -2.19 -3.47
CA GLY A 57 18.69 -1.75 -2.75
C GLY A 57 18.43 -0.49 -1.92
N ASP A 58 19.30 -0.21 -0.94
CA ASP A 58 19.12 0.92 0.00
C ASP A 58 19.04 2.30 -0.68
N VAL A 59 19.78 2.50 -1.77
CA VAL A 59 19.75 3.76 -2.53
C VAL A 59 18.40 3.93 -3.21
N GLU A 60 17.94 2.91 -3.93
CA GLU A 60 16.65 2.92 -4.63
C GLU A 60 15.49 3.07 -3.65
N PHE A 61 15.56 2.43 -2.48
CA PHE A 61 14.55 2.55 -1.45
C PHE A 61 14.47 3.97 -0.86
N ARG A 62 15.62 4.63 -0.66
CA ARG A 62 15.65 6.02 -0.17
C ARG A 62 15.06 7.00 -1.19
N ASP A 63 15.39 6.83 -2.47
CA ASP A 63 14.81 7.64 -3.54
C ASP A 63 13.29 7.46 -3.61
N LEU A 64 12.81 6.21 -3.46
CA LEU A 64 11.39 5.89 -3.36
C LEU A 64 10.73 6.55 -2.15
N LEU A 65 11.35 6.47 -0.97
CA LEU A 65 10.85 7.06 0.27
C LEU A 65 10.69 8.58 0.15
N ASP A 66 11.67 9.26 -0.43
CA ASP A 66 11.61 10.71 -0.63
C ASP A 66 10.48 11.09 -1.61
N ALA A 67 10.31 10.34 -2.70
CA ALA A 67 9.17 10.52 -3.61
C ALA A 67 7.82 10.31 -2.89
N ALA A 68 7.73 9.27 -2.05
CA ALA A 68 6.52 8.95 -1.30
C ALA A 68 6.17 10.04 -0.28
N ARG A 69 7.17 10.56 0.45
CA ARG A 69 6.99 11.68 1.39
C ARG A 69 6.48 12.94 0.69
N HIS A 70 7.06 13.28 -0.47
CA HIS A 70 6.62 14.44 -1.25
C HIS A 70 5.15 14.30 -1.66
N ARG A 71 4.74 13.10 -2.10
CA ARG A 71 3.38 12.82 -2.57
C ARG A 71 2.35 12.69 -1.43
N ARG A 72 2.77 12.29 -0.22
CA ARG A 72 1.88 12.16 0.95
C ARG A 72 1.12 13.44 1.27
N GLY A 73 1.72 14.61 1.01
CA GLY A 73 1.06 15.91 1.18
C GLY A 73 -0.17 16.11 0.28
N PHE A 74 -0.26 15.39 -0.84
CA PHE A 74 -1.29 15.57 -1.86
C PHE A 74 -2.28 14.39 -1.92
N ASP A 75 -1.81 13.16 -1.79
CA ASP A 75 -2.57 11.95 -2.12
C ASP A 75 -2.87 11.05 -0.90
N LYS A 76 -2.80 11.57 0.33
CA LYS A 76 -2.97 10.77 1.57
C LYS A 76 -4.24 9.89 1.64
N ASN A 77 -5.29 10.24 0.89
CA ASN A 77 -6.55 9.52 0.85
C ASN A 77 -6.76 8.68 -0.43
N ALA A 78 -5.79 8.66 -1.35
CA ALA A 78 -5.89 7.84 -2.56
C ALA A 78 -5.66 6.37 -2.17
N PRO A 79 -6.62 5.45 -2.41
CA PRO A 79 -6.58 4.09 -1.86
C PRO A 79 -5.29 3.32 -2.17
N GLY A 80 -4.80 3.39 -3.42
CA GLY A 80 -3.54 2.74 -3.80
C GLY A 80 -2.31 3.36 -3.13
N PHE A 81 -2.33 4.68 -2.89
CA PHE A 81 -1.25 5.37 -2.20
C PHE A 81 -1.23 5.06 -0.72
N SER A 82 -2.39 4.99 -0.05
CA SER A 82 -2.46 4.64 1.36
C SER A 82 -1.84 3.27 1.65
N TRP A 83 -2.12 2.27 0.81
CA TRP A 83 -1.51 0.94 0.96
C TRP A 83 -0.02 0.93 0.62
N ALA A 84 0.38 1.64 -0.43
CA ALA A 84 1.79 1.74 -0.79
C ALA A 84 2.61 2.46 0.30
N TRP A 85 2.06 3.53 0.87
CA TRP A 85 2.67 4.27 1.97
C TRP A 85 2.89 3.40 3.21
N LEU A 86 1.89 2.62 3.62
CA LEU A 86 2.02 1.72 4.77
C LEU A 86 3.09 0.64 4.54
N ALA A 87 3.21 0.10 3.33
CA ALA A 87 4.26 -0.85 3.00
C ALA A 87 5.66 -0.21 3.03
N ILE A 88 5.78 1.05 2.60
CA ILE A 88 7.03 1.82 2.71
C ILE A 88 7.37 2.07 4.19
N GLU A 89 6.39 2.43 5.03
CA GLU A 89 6.62 2.63 6.48
C GLU A 89 7.12 1.36 7.17
N ASP A 90 6.58 0.19 6.81
CA ASP A 90 7.09 -1.09 7.32
C ASP A 90 8.54 -1.32 6.97
N GLU A 91 8.90 -1.09 5.70
CA GLU A 91 10.26 -1.29 5.24
C GLU A 91 11.22 -0.29 5.90
N VAL A 92 10.77 0.95 6.12
CA VAL A 92 11.53 1.96 6.87
C VAL A 92 11.86 1.45 8.28
N GLU A 93 10.88 0.87 8.98
CA GLU A 93 11.06 0.26 10.30
C GLU A 93 12.01 -0.94 10.25
N GLU A 94 11.82 -1.86 9.29
CA GLU A 94 12.64 -3.06 9.11
C GLU A 94 14.10 -2.76 8.77
N ARG A 95 14.35 -1.68 8.01
CA ARG A 95 15.70 -1.20 7.68
C ARG A 95 16.30 -0.30 8.77
N GLY A 96 15.56 0.01 9.83
CA GLY A 96 16.01 0.92 10.89
C GLY A 96 16.27 2.35 10.41
N LEU A 97 15.61 2.76 9.33
CA LEU A 97 15.68 4.12 8.82
C LEU A 97 14.76 4.97 9.69
N ILE A 98 15.31 5.87 10.49
CA ILE A 98 14.49 6.70 11.40
C ILE A 98 13.51 7.54 10.55
N PRO A 99 12.21 7.59 10.88
CA PRO A 99 11.29 8.50 10.21
C PRO A 99 11.81 9.92 10.41
N VAL A 100 12.14 10.61 9.32
CA VAL A 100 12.45 12.03 9.37
C VAL A 100 11.11 12.73 9.62
N GLU A 101 10.98 13.31 10.81
CA GLU A 101 9.82 14.07 11.30
C GLU A 101 9.33 15.15 10.32
#